data_AF-A0A9P6S2F5-F1
#
_entry.id   AF-A0A9P6S2F5-F1
#
_cell.length_a   1.000
_cell.length_b   1.000
_cell.length_c   1.000
_cell.angle_alpha   90.00
_cell.angle_beta   90.00
_cell.angle_gamma   90.00
#
_symmetry.space_group_name_H-M   'P 1'
#
loop_
_entity.id
_entity.type
_entity.pdbx_description
1 polymer ?
#
loop_
_entity_poly.entity_id
_entity_poly.type
_entity_poly.pdbx_seq_one_letter_code
_entity_poly.pdbx_strand_id
1 'polypeptide(L)'
;MVYKVADISLAAFGRKEIELAENEMPGLMALRVKYGPAQILKGARIVGSLHMTIQTAVLTALGAEVTWTSCNIFSTQDHAAAAIAESGVPVFAWKGETDEEY
;
A
#
# COMPACT_ATOMS: atom_id res chain seq x y z
N MET A 1 -5.79 -13.19 7.60
CA MET A 1 -4.63 -12.54 6.93
C MET A 1 -3.83 -11.83 8.00
N VAL A 2 -2.49 -11.80 7.88
CA VAL A 2 -1.62 -11.24 8.91
C VAL A 2 -1.25 -9.81 8.52
N TYR A 3 -1.72 -8.82 9.29
CA TYR A 3 -1.33 -7.41 9.19
C TYR A 3 -1.24 -6.82 10.61
N LYS A 4 -0.51 -5.71 10.77
CA LYS A 4 -0.52 -4.87 11.97
C LYS A 4 -0.56 -3.40 11.53
N VAL A 5 -1.70 -2.76 11.73
CA VAL A 5 -1.98 -1.35 11.38
C VAL A 5 -2.67 -0.67 12.56
N ALA A 6 -2.70 0.66 12.58
CA ALA A 6 -3.27 1.42 13.71
C ALA A 6 -4.77 1.12 13.93
N ASP A 7 -5.57 1.21 12.86
CA ASP A 7 -7.02 1.06 12.91
C ASP A 7 -7.55 0.64 11.53
N ILE A 8 -8.05 -0.60 11.43
CA ILE A 8 -8.60 -1.13 10.18
C ILE A 8 -9.90 -0.43 9.76
N SER A 9 -10.62 0.22 10.67
CA SER A 9 -11.88 0.92 10.35
C SER A 9 -11.68 2.13 9.42
N LEU A 10 -10.44 2.60 9.29
CA LEU A 10 -10.06 3.69 8.39
C LEU A 10 -9.98 3.28 6.92
N ALA A 11 -10.11 1.98 6.60
CA ALA A 11 -9.91 1.47 5.25
C ALA A 11 -10.85 2.10 4.22
N ALA A 12 -12.12 2.32 4.56
CA ALA A 12 -13.08 2.98 3.69
C ALA A 12 -12.70 4.43 3.35
N PHE A 13 -12.08 5.16 4.29
CA PHE A 13 -11.58 6.50 4.03
C PHE A 13 -10.32 6.44 3.15
N GLY A 14 -9.38 5.58 3.47
CA GLY A 14 -8.16 5.41 2.66
C GLY A 14 -8.47 4.98 1.23
N ARG A 15 -9.49 4.14 1.01
CA ARG A 15 -9.93 3.75 -0.32
C ARG A 15 -10.40 4.94 -1.16
N LYS A 16 -11.18 5.86 -0.57
CA LYS A 16 -11.63 7.09 -1.26
C LYS A 16 -10.45 7.97 -1.65
N GLU A 17 -9.46 8.11 -0.78
CA GLU A 17 -8.26 8.91 -1.11
C GLU A 17 -7.37 8.23 -2.14
N ILE A 18 -7.25 6.91 -2.13
CA ILE A 18 -6.56 6.15 -3.19
C ILE A 18 -7.23 6.40 -4.54
N GLU A 19 -8.56 6.35 -4.62
CA GLU A 19 -9.31 6.62 -5.85
C GLU A 19 -9.10 8.03 -6.38
N LEU A 20 -8.99 9.02 -5.48
CA LEU A 20 -8.62 10.39 -5.87
C LEU A 20 -7.16 10.46 -6.35
N ALA A 21 -6.22 9.81 -5.66
CA ALA A 21 -4.80 9.83 -6.01
C ALA A 21 -4.50 9.12 -7.33
N GLU A 22 -5.27 8.10 -7.71
CA GLU A 22 -5.13 7.43 -9.01
C GLU A 22 -5.30 8.41 -10.19
N ASN A 23 -6.17 9.42 -10.07
CA ASN A 23 -6.33 10.46 -11.09
C ASN A 23 -5.10 11.38 -11.21
N GLU A 24 -4.35 11.55 -10.12
CA GLU A 24 -3.14 12.40 -10.05
C GLU A 24 -1.84 11.61 -10.31
N MET A 25 -1.93 10.29 -10.55
CA MET A 25 -0.78 9.41 -10.79
C MET A 25 -0.85 8.73 -12.17
N PRO A 26 -0.95 9.50 -13.28
CA PRO A 26 -1.21 8.95 -14.62
C PRO A 26 -0.12 7.98 -15.10
N GLY A 27 1.12 8.15 -14.64
CA GLY A 27 2.23 7.24 -14.96
C GLY A 27 1.97 5.82 -14.45
N LEU A 28 1.54 5.66 -13.19
CA LEU A 28 1.24 4.34 -12.62
C LEU A 28 -0.01 3.74 -13.26
N MET A 29 -1.03 4.55 -13.54
CA MET A 29 -2.25 4.09 -14.21
C MET A 29 -1.96 3.61 -15.64
N ALA A 30 -1.10 4.32 -16.38
CA ALA A 30 -0.65 3.88 -17.70
C ALA A 30 0.11 2.54 -17.64
N LEU A 31 0.95 2.33 -16.63
CA LEU A 31 1.64 1.04 -16.42
C LEU A 31 0.66 -0.10 -16.12
N ARG A 32 -0.37 0.14 -15.30
CA ARG A 32 -1.44 -0.83 -15.03
C ARG A 32 -2.16 -1.23 -16.30
N VAL A 33 -2.55 -0.27 -17.14
CA VAL A 33 -3.24 -0.55 -18.42
C VAL A 33 -2.31 -1.32 -19.37
N LYS A 34 -1.05 -0.90 -19.50
CA LYS A 34 -0.10 -1.50 -20.45
C LYS A 34 0.31 -2.92 -20.07
N TYR A 35 0.59 -3.18 -18.79
CA TYR A 35 1.17 -4.44 -18.33
C TYR A 35 0.20 -5.34 -17.56
N GLY A 36 -0.99 -4.83 -17.21
CA GLY A 36 -2.04 -5.59 -16.55
C GLY A 36 -2.41 -6.89 -17.28
N PRO A 37 -2.72 -6.88 -18.60
CA PRO A 37 -3.04 -8.11 -19.33
C PRO A 37 -1.86 -9.10 -19.40
N ALA A 38 -0.63 -8.58 -19.47
CA ALA A 38 0.59 -9.39 -19.58
C ALA A 38 1.02 -10.00 -18.23
N GLN A 39 0.52 -9.48 -17.10
CA GLN A 39 0.82 -9.98 -15.76
C GLN A 39 2.34 -10.18 -15.52
N ILE A 40 3.15 -9.20 -15.92
CA ILE A 40 4.62 -9.32 -15.97
C ILE A 40 5.29 -9.57 -14.60
N LEU A 41 4.57 -9.33 -13.50
CA LEU A 41 5.04 -9.55 -12.13
C LEU A 41 4.41 -10.80 -11.48
N LYS A 42 3.68 -11.63 -12.23
CA LYS A 42 3.05 -12.84 -11.67
C LYS A 42 4.11 -13.77 -11.08
N GLY A 43 3.91 -14.17 -9.83
CA GLY A 43 4.86 -15.01 -9.07
C GLY A 43 6.05 -14.26 -8.49
N ALA A 44 6.20 -12.96 -8.77
CA ALA A 44 7.15 -12.13 -8.05
C ALA A 44 6.65 -11.90 -6.62
N ARG A 45 7.55 -12.09 -5.65
CA ARG A 45 7.33 -11.79 -4.23
C ARG A 45 8.17 -10.58 -3.87
N ILE A 46 7.54 -9.47 -3.54
CA ILE A 46 8.20 -8.18 -3.31
C ILE A 46 7.95 -7.75 -1.87
N VAL A 47 9.04 -7.43 -1.17
CA VAL A 47 8.98 -6.78 0.14
C VAL A 47 9.27 -5.29 -0.06
N GLY A 48 8.34 -4.44 0.35
CA GLY A 48 8.51 -2.99 0.32
C GLY A 48 8.81 -2.43 1.70
N SER A 49 9.87 -1.63 1.80
CA SER A 49 10.11 -0.71 2.92
C SER A 49 10.21 0.70 2.34
N LEU A 50 9.08 1.39 2.34
CA LEU A 50 8.92 2.74 1.81
C LEU A 50 7.74 3.37 2.56
N HIS A 51 7.77 4.68 2.80
CA HIS A 51 6.68 5.42 3.45
C HIS A 51 5.28 4.91 3.05
N MET A 52 4.52 4.44 4.05
CA MET A 52 3.20 3.85 3.82
C MET A 52 2.15 4.96 3.69
N THR A 53 2.12 5.59 2.51
CA THR A 53 1.20 6.68 2.15
C THR A 53 0.17 6.25 1.12
N ILE A 54 -0.79 7.12 0.81
CA ILE A 54 -1.75 6.94 -0.28
C ILE A 54 -1.06 6.75 -1.64
N GLN A 55 0.04 7.46 -1.90
CA GLN A 55 0.76 7.33 -3.17
C GLN A 55 1.43 5.94 -3.29
N THR A 56 1.99 5.43 -2.18
CA THR A 56 2.55 4.09 -2.13
C THR A 56 1.47 3.02 -2.28
N ALA A 57 0.27 3.25 -1.72
CA ALA A 57 -0.87 2.36 -1.92
C ALA A 57 -1.20 2.17 -3.42
N VAL A 58 -1.13 3.23 -4.24
CA VAL A 58 -1.30 3.12 -5.71
C VAL A 58 -0.20 2.27 -6.36
N LEU A 59 1.04 2.32 -5.86
CA LEU A 59 2.15 1.51 -6.38
C LEU A 59 1.96 0.01 -6.14
N THR A 60 1.40 -0.39 -4.99
CA THR A 60 1.33 -1.81 -4.58
C THR A 60 0.42 -2.69 -5.46
N ALA A 61 -0.53 -2.10 -6.19
CA ALA A 61 -1.53 -2.85 -6.96
C ALA A 61 -1.10 -3.26 -8.39
N LEU A 62 0.22 -3.43 -8.66
CA LEU A 62 0.75 -3.77 -9.99
C LEU A 62 0.81 -5.29 -10.30
N GLY A 63 0.19 -6.14 -9.48
CA GLY A 63 0.01 -7.57 -9.77
C GLY A 63 1.12 -8.51 -9.27
N ALA A 64 2.03 -8.02 -8.43
CA ALA A 64 2.96 -8.85 -7.67
C ALA A 64 2.32 -9.31 -6.34
N GLU A 65 2.87 -10.37 -5.74
CA GLU A 65 2.61 -10.68 -4.33
C GLU A 65 3.47 -9.75 -3.48
N VAL A 66 2.84 -8.84 -2.73
CA VAL A 66 3.54 -7.80 -1.97
C VAL A 66 3.34 -7.96 -0.46
N THR A 67 4.37 -7.62 0.31
CA THR A 67 4.29 -7.37 1.76
C THR A 67 4.96 -6.04 2.03
N TRP A 68 4.35 -5.20 2.86
CA TRP A 68 4.78 -3.81 2.99
C TRP A 68 4.98 -3.38 4.44
N THR A 69 6.01 -2.56 4.65
CA THR A 69 6.24 -1.80 5.88
C THR A 69 6.69 -0.38 5.52
N SER A 70 6.59 0.53 6.48
CA SER A 70 7.12 1.89 6.35
C SER A 70 8.65 1.87 6.45
N CYS A 71 9.31 2.91 5.93
CA CYS A 71 10.74 3.16 6.18
C CYS A 71 10.98 4.31 7.18
N ASN A 72 9.91 4.79 7.82
CA ASN A 72 9.98 5.83 8.84
C ASN A 72 8.76 5.79 9.76
N ILE A 73 9.03 5.75 11.07
CA ILE A 73 8.05 5.62 12.15
C ILE A 73 6.94 6.69 12.17
N PHE A 74 7.12 7.84 11.53
CA PHE A 74 6.12 8.93 11.51
C PHE A 74 5.45 9.15 10.16
N SER A 75 5.89 8.43 9.13
CA SER A 75 5.48 8.69 7.74
C SER A 75 4.22 7.96 7.30
N THR A 76 3.80 6.94 8.06
CA THR A 76 2.60 6.17 7.73
C THR A 76 1.36 7.07 7.77
N GLN A 77 0.52 6.93 6.75
CA GLN A 77 -0.85 7.40 6.75
C GLN A 77 -1.73 6.20 7.11
N ASP A 78 -2.30 6.19 8.31
CA ASP A 78 -2.96 4.99 8.85
C ASP A 78 -4.17 4.53 8.03
N HIS A 79 -4.89 5.46 7.41
CA HIS A 79 -5.98 5.16 6.49
C HIS A 79 -5.48 4.51 5.18
N ALA A 80 -4.29 4.89 4.69
CA ALA A 80 -3.67 4.23 3.55
C ALA A 80 -3.24 2.80 3.91
N ALA A 81 -2.61 2.62 5.07
CA ALA A 81 -2.21 1.31 5.59
C ALA A 81 -3.44 0.38 5.77
N ALA A 82 -4.51 0.90 6.36
CA ALA A 82 -5.77 0.17 6.55
C ALA A 82 -6.42 -0.24 5.21
N ALA A 83 -6.46 0.65 4.22
CA ALA A 83 -7.05 0.36 2.92
C ALA A 83 -6.27 -0.75 2.17
N ILE A 84 -4.94 -0.73 2.25
CA ILE A 84 -4.12 -1.79 1.66
C ILE A 84 -4.26 -3.10 2.44
N ALA A 85 -4.28 -3.07 3.77
CA ALA A 85 -4.51 -4.25 4.59
C ALA A 85 -5.88 -4.90 4.31
N GLU A 86 -6.95 -4.11 4.16
CA GLU A 86 -8.29 -4.58 3.83
C GLU A 86 -8.35 -5.23 2.44
N SER A 87 -7.54 -4.77 1.49
CA SER A 87 -7.42 -5.39 0.16
C SER A 87 -6.77 -6.79 0.17
N GLY A 88 -6.24 -7.21 1.32
CA GLY A 88 -5.61 -8.51 1.55
C GLY A 88 -4.09 -8.52 1.43
N VAL A 89 -3.47 -7.37 1.20
CA VAL A 89 -2.01 -7.20 1.22
C VAL A 89 -1.52 -7.11 2.68
N PRO A 90 -0.53 -7.92 3.10
CA PRO A 90 0.08 -7.78 4.42
C PRO A 90 0.79 -6.42 4.56
N VAL A 91 0.35 -5.64 5.55
CA VAL A 91 0.94 -4.35 5.94
C VAL A 91 1.31 -4.38 7.41
N PHE A 92 2.54 -3.96 7.72
CA PHE A 92 3.07 -3.80 9.07
C PHE A 92 3.56 -2.37 9.20
N ALA A 93 2.62 -1.44 9.37
CA ALA A 93 2.91 -0.01 9.41
C ALA A 93 1.81 0.75 10.15
N TRP A 94 2.17 1.62 11.08
CA TRP A 94 1.31 2.65 11.68
C TRP A 94 2.13 3.90 12.02
N LYS A 95 1.44 5.03 12.16
CA LYS A 95 2.08 6.28 12.54
C LYS A 95 2.41 6.29 14.03
N GLY A 96 3.64 6.67 14.35
CA GLY A 96 4.13 6.73 15.73
C GLY A 96 4.57 5.39 16.29
N GLU A 97 5.06 4.49 15.42
CA GLU A 97 5.80 3.28 15.84
C GLU A 97 6.94 3.64 16.80
N THR A 98 7.22 2.71 17.72
CA THR A 98 8.48 2.72 18.48
C THR A 98 9.61 2.12 17.65
N ASP A 99 10.86 2.40 18.02
CA ASP A 99 12.05 1.83 17.35
C ASP A 99 12.13 0.29 17.44
N GLU A 100 11.45 -0.35 18.41
CA GLU A 100 11.40 -1.82 18.52
C GLU A 100 10.31 -2.42 17.63
N GLU A 101 9.24 -1.67 17.37
CA GLU A 101 8.16 -2.09 16.49
C GLU A 101 8.50 -1.92 15.00
N TYR A 102 9.41 -1.01 14.69
CA TYR A 102 9.99 -0.72 13.37
C TYR A 102 11.12 -1.70 13.00
#